data_AF-A0A5E7EYN1-F1
#
_entry.id   AF-A0A5E7EYN1-F1
#
_cell.length_a   1.000
_cell.length_b   1.000
_cell.length_c   1.000
_cell.angle_alpha   90.00
_cell.angle_beta   90.00
_cell.angle_gamma   90.00
#
_symmetry.space_group_name_H-M   'P 1'
#
loop_
_entity.id
_entity.type
_entity.pdbx_description
1 polymer ?
#
loop_
_entity_poly.entity_id
_entity_poly.type
_entity_poly.pdbx_seq_one_letter_code
_entity_poly.pdbx_strand_id
1 'polypeptide(L)' 'MSLNPESKYPSRRSYVVKLRNDATPGALAGRLENLVTGRQREFSSAEELLESIDSDLTAAAAEHAADADGE' A
#
# COMPACT_ATOMS: atom_id res chain seq x y z
N MET A 1 -16.25 -16.20 -15.96
CA MET A 1 -16.55 -15.35 -14.78
C MET A 1 -16.30 -13.92 -15.17
N SER A 2 -17.33 -13.08 -15.17
CA SER A 2 -17.23 -11.64 -15.39
C SER A 2 -17.19 -10.96 -14.03
N LEU A 3 -16.03 -10.38 -13.69
CA LEU A 3 -15.88 -9.57 -12.48
C LEU A 3 -16.64 -8.26 -12.66
N ASN A 4 -17.37 -7.84 -11.63
CA ASN A 4 -18.18 -6.62 -11.64
C ASN A 4 -17.28 -5.38 -11.79
N PRO A 5 -17.48 -4.52 -12.81
CA PRO A 5 -16.64 -3.33 -13.04
C PRO A 5 -16.91 -2.20 -12.03
N GLU A 6 -18.05 -2.21 -11.34
CA GLU A 6 -18.34 -1.21 -10.31
C GLU A 6 -17.65 -1.59 -8.99
N SER A 7 -16.49 -0.98 -8.77
CA SER A 7 -15.75 -1.01 -7.51
C SER A 7 -16.50 -0.24 -6.42
N LYS A 8 -17.62 -0.81 -5.91
CA LYS A 8 -18.37 -0.25 -4.76
C LYS A 8 -17.51 -0.08 -3.49
N TYR A 9 -16.33 -0.72 -3.47
CA TYR A 9 -15.28 -0.46 -2.50
C TYR A 9 -13.97 -0.41 -3.29
N PRO A 10 -13.27 0.73 -3.39
CA PRO A 10 -11.92 0.74 -3.93
C PRO A 10 -11.02 -0.03 -2.96
N SER A 11 -10.95 -1.35 -3.13
CA SER A 11 -10.08 -2.25 -2.34
C SER A 11 -8.61 -2.15 -2.76
N ARG A 12 -8.28 -1.17 -3.64
CA ARG A 12 -6.92 -0.85 -4.12
C ARG A 12 -5.93 -0.45 -3.02
N ARG A 13 -6.38 -0.32 -1.77
CA ARG A 13 -5.59 0.17 -0.63
C ARG A 13 -5.68 -0.77 0.58
N SER A 14 -5.64 -2.06 0.31
CA SER A 14 -5.63 -3.09 1.35
C SER A 14 -4.19 -3.45 1.68
N TYR A 15 -3.79 -3.26 2.93
CA TYR A 15 -2.44 -3.56 3.40
C TYR A 15 -2.47 -4.56 4.55
N VAL A 16 -1.43 -5.38 4.64
CA VAL A 16 -1.12 -6.17 5.82
C VAL A 16 0.15 -5.61 6.46
N VAL A 17 0.07 -5.32 7.76
CA VAL A 17 1.23 -4.94 8.57
C VAL A 17 1.61 -6.14 9.44
N LYS A 18 2.85 -6.60 9.28
CA LYS A 18 3.44 -7.66 10.10
C LYS A 18 4.49 -7.03 11.00
N LEU A 19 4.20 -6.94 12.30
CA LEU A 19 5.16 -6.46 13.27
C LEU A 19 6.18 -7.55 13.59
N ARG A 20 7.44 -7.14 13.77
CA ARG A 20 8.46 -8.03 14.31
C ARG A 20 8.21 -8.27 15.80
N ASN A 21 8.71 -9.40 16.31
CA ASN A 21 8.54 -9.78 17.72
C ASN A 21 9.19 -8.79 18.71
N ASP A 22 10.18 -8.03 18.26
CA ASP A 22 10.90 -7.01 19.03
C ASP A 22 10.35 -5.60 18.82
N ALA A 23 9.26 -5.43 18.06
CA ALA A 23 8.65 -4.12 17.85
C ALA A 23 8.11 -3.55 19.17
N THR A 24 8.44 -2.30 19.45
CA THR A 24 7.92 -1.56 20.60
C THR A 24 7.20 -0.29 20.13
N PRO A 25 6.37 0.35 20.97
CA PRO A 25 5.75 1.62 20.61
C PRO A 25 6.75 2.72 20.23
N GLY A 26 7.99 2.66 20.75
CA GLY A 26 9.07 3.61 20.41
C GLY A 26 10.00 3.16 19.29
N ALA A 27 9.84 1.93 18.80
CA ALA A 27 10.65 1.34 17.73
C ALA A 27 9.77 0.38 16.94
N LEU A 28 8.91 0.96 16.09
CA LEU A 28 7.97 0.19 15.28
C LEU A 28 8.73 -0.43 14.10
N ALA A 29 8.97 -1.74 14.16
CA ALA A 29 9.69 -2.46 13.11
C ALA A 29 8.85 -3.63 12.58
N GLY A 30 8.92 -3.86 11.27
CA GLY A 30 8.04 -4.82 10.62
C GLY A 30 8.15 -4.83 9.10
N ARG A 31 7.10 -5.36 8.49
CA ARG A 31 6.92 -5.40 7.04
C ARG A 31 5.51 -4.96 6.67
N LEU A 32 5.42 -4.11 5.67
CA LEU A 32 4.19 -3.72 5.00
C LEU A 32 4.05 -4.54 3.72
N GLU A 33 2.84 -5.03 3.46
CA GLU A 33 2.49 -5.74 2.23
C GLU A 33 1.22 -5.14 1.64
N ASN A 34 1.30 -4.65 0.40
CA ASN A 34 0.16 -4.17 -0.36
C ASN A 34 -0.50 -5.36 -1.07
N LEU A 35 -1.74 -5.69 -0.69
CA LEU A 35 -2.45 -6.88 -1.20
C LEU A 35 -2.89 -6.76 -2.66
N VAL A 36 -2.89 -5.54 -3.20
CA VAL A 36 -3.35 -5.28 -4.57
C VAL A 36 -2.18 -5.33 -5.54
N THR A 37 -1.04 -4.75 -5.16
CA THR A 37 0.17 -4.71 -5.99
C THR A 37 1.13 -5.87 -5.69
N GLY A 38 0.96 -6.56 -4.56
CA GLY A 38 1.88 -7.59 -4.06
C GLY A 38 3.20 -7.03 -3.54
N ARG A 39 3.39 -5.70 -3.54
CA ARG A 39 4.64 -5.07 -3.10
C ARG A 39 4.82 -5.25 -1.61
N GLN A 40 6.06 -5.55 -1.22
CA GLN A 40 6.45 -5.72 0.17
C GLN A 40 7.63 -4.80 0.49
N ARG A 41 7.60 -4.19 1.67
CA ARG A 41 8.68 -3.34 2.15
C ARG A 41 8.85 -3.48 3.66
N GLU A 42 10.10 -3.61 4.08
CA GLU A 42 10.47 -3.63 5.50
C GLU A 42 10.59 -2.20 6.02
N PHE A 43 10.26 -2.00 7.29
CA PHE A 43 10.40 -0.72 7.98
C PHE A 43 10.97 -0.96 9.38
N SER A 44 11.76 -0.01 9.87
CA SER A 44 12.34 -0.02 11.22
C SER A 44 11.85 1.15 12.07
N SER A 45 11.06 2.05 11.50
CA SER A 45 10.39 3.16 12.19
C SER A 45 8.97 3.38 11.68
N ALA A 46 8.20 4.18 12.42
CA ALA A 46 6.86 4.58 12.00
C ALA A 46 6.91 5.51 10.77
N GLU A 47 7.94 6.35 10.68
CA GLU A 47 8.18 7.26 9.58
C GLU A 47 8.41 6.49 8.26
N GLU A 48 9.23 5.44 8.29
CA GLU A 48 9.46 4.58 7.11
C GLU A 48 8.18 3.85 6.66
N LEU A 49 7.35 3.41 7.62
CA LEU A 49 6.05 2.81 7.32
C LEU A 49 5.13 3.81 6.60
N LEU A 50 5.06 5.05 7.10
CA LEU A 50 4.23 6.10 6.51
C LEU A 50 4.74 6.51 5.12
N GLU A 51 6.05 6.68 4.95
CA GLU A 51 6.66 6.99 3.65
C GLU A 51 6.37 5.89 2.61
N SER A 52 6.36 4.63 3.05
CA SER A 52 6.02 3.49 2.18
C SER A 52 4.57 3.57 1.68
N ILE A 53 3.63 3.94 2.55
CA ILE A 53 2.23 4.12 2.18
C ILE A 53 2.07 5.33 1.26
N ASP A 54 2.72 6.45 1.58
CA ASP A 54 2.65 7.67 0.77
C ASP A 54 3.19 7.47 -0.66
N SER A 55 4.30 6.73 -0.77
CA SER A 55 4.88 6.34 -2.06
C SER A 55 3.90 5.52 -2.90
N ASP A 56 3.24 4.53 -2.29
CA ASP A 56 2.23 3.71 -2.97
C ASP A 56 1.01 4.53 -3.39
N LEU A 57 0.57 5.49 -2.55
CA LEU A 57 -0.52 6.39 -2.87
C LEU A 57 -0.19 7.32 -4.04
N THR A 58 1.03 7.87 -4.06
CA THR A 58 1.51 8.73 -5.14
C THR A 58 1.63 7.96 -6.46
N ALA A 59 2.17 6.73 -6.41
CA ALA A 59 2.28 5.87 -7.58
C ALA A 59 0.89 5.55 -8.19
N ALA A 60 -0.06 5.15 -7.35
CA ALA A 60 -1.42 4.82 -7.81
C ALA A 60 -2.15 6.03 -8.41
N ALA A 61 -1.88 7.25 -7.93
CA ALA A 61 -2.44 8.48 -8.50
C ALA A 61 -1.84 8.78 -9.89
N ALA A 62 -0.54 8.56 -10.08
CA ALA A 62 0.12 8.74 -11.36
C ALA A 62 -0.39 7.74 -12.43
N GLU A 63 -0.62 6.48 -12.05
CA GLU A 63 -1.17 5.46 -12.95
C GLU A 63 -2.59 5.83 -13.44
N HIS A 64 -3.42 6.41 -12.57
CA HIS A 64 -4.75 6.91 -12.95
C HIS A 64 -4.70 8.09 -13.92
N ALA A 65 -3.72 9.00 -13.75
CA ALA A 65 -3.57 10.14 -14.65
C ALA A 65 -3.11 9.70 -16.04
N ALA A 66 -2.26 8.68 -16.13
CA ALA A 66 -1.80 8.12 -17.41
C ALA A 66 -2.91 7.39 -18.19
N ASP A 67 -3.82 6.70 -17.48
CA ASP A 67 -4.96 6.01 -18.09
C ASP A 67 -6.01 7.00 -18.64
N ALA A 68 -6.12 8.19 -18.03
CA ALA A 68 -7.07 9.23 -18.43
C ALA A 68 -6.63 10.11 -19.62
N ASP A 69 -5.33 10.12 -19.96
CA ASP A 69 -4.76 10.88 -21.08
C ASP A 69 -4.70 10.07 -22.39
N GLY A 70 -5.10 8.79 -22.34
CA GLY A 70 -5.03 7.84 -23.46
C GLY A 70 -6.35 7.56 -24.18
N GLU A 71 -7.43 8.28 -23.90
CA GLU A 71 -8.78 8.11 -24.51
C GLU A 71 -9.19 9.28 -25.41
#